data_AF-A0A505HIQ2-F1
#
_entry.id   AF-A0A505HIQ2-F1
#
_cell.length_a   1.000
_cell.length_b   1.000
_cell.length_c   1.000
_cell.angle_alpha   90.00
_cell.angle_beta   90.00
_cell.angle_gamma   90.00
#
_symmetry.space_group_name_H-M   'P 1'
#
loop_
_entity.id
_entity.type
_entity.pdbx_description
1 polymer ?
#
loop_
_entity_poly.entity_id
_entity_poly.type
_entity_poly.pdbx_seq_one_letter_code
_entity_poly.pdbx_strand_id
1 'polypeptide(L)'
;MAYKEYDRTTLGRVDRPVLERLVELPGRLAEADARLLHERTAWPVAVVERGGRLAGFLMRQVPPMFDTPLRLTTRYVQKLAQVQLLLNTDDYLAARDLAIDDVFRLGFLLDTARAMADFHRLGLAVGDLSPNNLLFSREVVPHCFFLDCDAMRLDGASALPQIETTDWEVPGGQGEELGTPASDAYKFTLLCVRLLAGDQSTRDAAAAQRAGADVQELVDRGLDRAPTSRPGLAEWIGPLQRAVEAARAQPRISPATVPPGPDPAVPDAAPTAAGPPPSRATRPPGRPAPTRPPTATRPVTRSLRGAGTAGKVALAVLLLLCGVTRISSCVDDPHSGPAADERSTRPGDGPRQSSTAARDQAAVLAEILARSKQDRRTIAPAVEKVTRCLDPTGAAADFRQAGAGRREVLSRVTAIETDQLPRGAELHANLVSALRHSAAADDAYARWASAVARHGCGSSAMRGTDRRTGDRESRAATAAKQRFVALWNPFARQSGHPVLSYRDI
;
A
#
# COMPACT_ATOMS: atom_id res chain seq x y z
N MET A 1 17.01 9.49 -15.21
CA MET A 1 16.15 10.67 -14.99
C MET A 1 14.71 10.28 -15.30
N ALA A 2 13.73 10.79 -14.55
CA ALA A 2 12.31 10.56 -14.80
C ALA A 2 11.62 11.88 -15.19
N TYR A 3 10.54 11.80 -15.96
CA TYR A 3 9.72 12.95 -16.33
C TYR A 3 8.35 12.85 -15.65
N LYS A 4 7.94 13.89 -14.94
CA LYS A 4 6.59 14.05 -14.38
C LYS A 4 5.86 15.10 -15.21
N GLU A 5 4.83 14.67 -15.95
CA GLU A 5 3.92 15.55 -16.68
C GLU A 5 2.77 15.97 -15.76
N TYR A 6 2.51 17.27 -15.67
CA TYR A 6 1.36 17.77 -14.95
C TYR A 6 0.09 17.61 -15.78
N ASP A 7 -0.99 17.18 -15.14
CA ASP A 7 -2.31 17.23 -15.76
C ASP A 7 -2.82 18.68 -15.89
N ARG A 8 -3.85 18.90 -16.69
CA ARG A 8 -4.41 20.24 -16.96
C ARG A 8 -4.88 20.98 -15.71
N THR A 9 -5.42 20.26 -14.72
CA THR A 9 -5.93 20.86 -13.49
C THR A 9 -4.80 21.28 -12.58
N THR A 10 -3.73 20.49 -12.53
CA THR A 10 -2.53 20.79 -11.76
C THR A 10 -1.77 21.95 -12.39
N LEU A 11 -1.57 21.96 -13.71
CA LEU A 11 -0.90 23.04 -14.44
C LEU A 11 -1.47 24.43 -14.14
N GLY A 12 -2.80 24.55 -14.02
CA GLY A 12 -3.46 25.82 -13.70
C GLY A 12 -3.22 26.31 -12.27
N ARG A 13 -2.55 25.53 -11.42
CA ARG A 13 -2.30 25.81 -10.00
C ARG A 13 -0.81 25.86 -9.65
N VAL A 14 0.08 25.56 -10.61
CA VAL A 14 1.51 25.55 -10.35
C VAL A 14 2.03 26.98 -10.28
N ASP A 15 2.64 27.34 -9.14
CA ASP A 15 3.51 28.50 -9.02
C ASP A 15 4.87 28.14 -9.63
N ARG A 16 5.06 28.54 -10.89
CA ARG A 16 6.26 28.25 -11.66
C ARG A 16 7.54 28.83 -11.02
N PRO A 17 7.60 30.12 -10.61
CA PRO A 17 8.75 30.65 -9.91
C PRO A 17 9.20 29.81 -8.70
N VAL A 18 8.25 29.29 -7.91
CA VAL A 18 8.61 28.42 -6.78
C VAL A 18 9.15 27.05 -7.27
N LEU A 19 8.58 26.48 -8.32
CA LEU A 19 9.11 25.23 -8.92
C LEU A 19 10.54 25.42 -9.45
N GLU A 20 10.84 26.56 -10.09
CA GLU A 20 12.18 26.90 -10.56
C GLU A 20 13.15 27.07 -9.38
N ARG A 21 12.73 27.69 -8.27
CA ARG A 21 13.52 27.74 -7.03
C ARG A 21 13.84 26.36 -6.47
N LEU A 22 12.88 25.42 -6.50
CA LEU A 22 13.12 24.04 -6.06
C LEU A 22 14.17 23.36 -6.95
N VAL A 23 14.08 23.53 -8.28
CA VAL A 23 15.06 23.01 -9.24
C VAL A 23 16.47 23.55 -8.99
N GLU A 24 16.59 24.84 -8.67
CA GLU A 24 17.87 25.50 -8.45
C GLU A 24 18.47 25.23 -7.07
N LEU A 25 17.66 24.78 -6.10
CA LEU A 25 18.08 24.61 -4.70
C LEU A 25 19.38 23.81 -4.53
N PRO A 26 19.57 22.62 -5.13
CA PRO A 26 20.80 21.85 -4.93
C PRO A 26 22.07 22.61 -5.34
N GLY A 27 22.00 23.47 -6.37
CA GLY A 27 23.13 24.29 -6.82
C GLY A 27 23.48 25.45 -5.89
N ARG A 28 22.62 25.76 -4.91
CA ARG A 28 22.80 26.81 -3.90
C ARG A 28 23.20 26.25 -2.53
N LEU A 29 23.12 24.93 -2.34
CA LEU A 29 23.47 24.26 -1.10
C LEU A 29 24.97 23.93 -1.05
N ALA A 30 25.48 23.71 0.17
CA ALA A 30 26.79 23.08 0.33
C ALA A 30 26.78 21.67 -0.28
N GLU A 31 27.93 21.20 -0.77
CA GLU A 31 28.02 19.91 -1.49
C GLU A 31 27.44 18.73 -0.68
N ALA A 32 27.69 18.70 0.62
CA ALA A 32 27.16 17.66 1.50
C ALA A 32 25.62 17.68 1.58
N ASP A 33 25.02 18.87 1.63
CA ASP A 33 23.57 19.05 1.70
C ASP A 33 22.88 18.76 0.36
N ALA A 34 23.51 19.16 -0.76
CA ALA A 34 23.06 18.81 -2.09
C ALA A 34 23.10 17.29 -2.32
N ARG A 35 24.18 16.63 -1.88
CA ARG A 35 24.31 15.17 -1.95
C ARG A 35 23.24 14.49 -1.10
N LEU A 36 23.03 14.94 0.12
CA LEU A 36 21.97 14.43 1.00
C LEU A 36 20.60 14.55 0.33
N LEU A 37 20.28 15.73 -0.20
CA LEU A 37 18.99 15.96 -0.86
C LEU A 37 18.80 15.00 -2.04
N HIS A 38 19.84 14.84 -2.87
CA HIS A 38 19.79 13.89 -3.97
C HIS A 38 19.62 12.46 -3.47
N GLU A 39 20.44 11.98 -2.55
CA GLU A 39 20.40 10.63 -2.00
C GLU A 39 19.04 10.26 -1.41
N ARG A 40 18.35 11.22 -0.79
CA ARG A 40 17.09 11.01 -0.08
C ARG A 40 15.82 11.28 -0.88
N THR A 41 15.89 11.87 -2.08
CA THR A 41 14.68 12.36 -2.75
C THR A 41 14.65 12.17 -4.27
N ALA A 42 13.44 12.07 -4.83
CA ALA A 42 13.16 12.23 -6.25
C ALA A 42 13.16 13.72 -6.64
N TRP A 43 14.25 14.43 -6.37
CA TRP A 43 14.31 15.89 -6.48
C TRP A 43 14.06 16.41 -7.91
N PRO A 44 13.32 17.52 -8.10
CA PRO A 44 13.23 18.22 -9.38
C PRO A 44 14.60 18.72 -9.86
N VAL A 45 14.90 18.57 -11.16
CA VAL A 45 16.19 19.01 -11.72
C VAL A 45 16.08 20.00 -12.88
N ALA A 46 14.91 20.06 -13.53
CA ALA A 46 14.68 20.94 -14.65
C ALA A 46 13.18 21.06 -14.91
N VAL A 47 12.70 22.28 -15.17
CA VAL A 47 11.35 22.50 -15.68
C VAL A 47 11.28 22.08 -17.15
N VAL A 48 10.18 21.46 -17.55
CA VAL A 48 9.92 21.05 -18.93
C VAL A 48 8.79 21.89 -19.52
N GLU A 49 9.05 22.44 -20.70
CA GLU A 49 8.07 23.19 -21.47
C GLU A 49 7.68 22.49 -22.77
N ARG A 50 6.45 22.72 -23.21
CA ARG A 50 5.95 22.31 -24.53
C ARG A 50 5.28 23.50 -25.19
N GLY A 51 5.89 24.02 -26.25
CA GLY A 51 5.39 25.22 -26.95
C GLY A 51 5.41 26.48 -26.09
N GLY A 52 6.47 26.68 -25.30
CA GLY A 52 6.62 27.84 -24.40
C GLY A 52 5.71 27.84 -23.18
N ARG A 53 5.04 26.71 -22.89
CA ARG A 53 4.16 26.54 -21.71
C ARG A 53 4.70 25.44 -20.82
N LEU A 54 4.61 25.64 -19.51
CA LEU A 54 4.91 24.62 -18.51
C LEU A 54 4.12 23.34 -18.83
N ALA A 55 4.84 22.22 -18.91
CA ALA A 55 4.27 20.89 -19.10
C ALA A 55 4.53 19.97 -17.90
N GLY A 56 5.64 20.17 -17.19
CA GLY A 56 6.08 19.30 -16.11
C GLY A 56 7.50 19.60 -15.68
N PHE A 57 8.17 18.60 -15.13
CA PHE A 57 9.57 18.69 -14.74
C PHE A 57 10.29 17.35 -14.87
N LEU A 58 11.60 17.40 -15.06
CA LEU A 58 12.50 16.25 -14.90
C LEU A 58 12.88 16.13 -13.44
N MET A 59 13.03 14.90 -12.97
CA MET A 59 13.38 14.59 -11.60
C MET A 59 14.36 13.42 -11.48
N ARG A 60 15.05 13.33 -10.35
CA ARG A 60 15.88 12.17 -10.02
C ARG A 60 15.01 10.91 -10.09
N GLN A 61 15.50 9.91 -10.81
CA GLN A 61 14.83 8.61 -10.87
C GLN A 61 15.09 7.87 -9.57
N VAL A 62 14.08 7.14 -9.10
CA VAL A 62 14.22 6.29 -7.91
C VAL A 62 15.37 5.29 -8.13
N PRO A 63 16.33 5.19 -7.19
CA PRO A 63 17.40 4.19 -7.28
C PRO A 63 16.86 2.75 -7.20
N PRO A 64 17.49 1.77 -7.89
CA PRO A 64 17.04 0.37 -7.88
C PRO A 64 16.97 -0.30 -6.51
N MET A 65 17.70 0.21 -5.51
CA MET A 65 17.64 -0.30 -4.12
C MET A 65 16.26 -0.13 -3.45
N PHE A 66 15.38 0.70 -4.02
CA PHE A 66 14.00 0.90 -3.57
C PHE A 66 13.00 0.06 -4.38
N ASP A 67 13.46 -0.89 -5.18
CA ASP A 67 12.62 -1.96 -5.70
C ASP A 67 12.65 -3.15 -4.73
N THR A 68 11.49 -3.76 -4.48
CA THR A 68 11.38 -4.99 -3.70
C THR A 68 10.66 -6.08 -4.50
N PRO A 69 11.17 -7.33 -4.49
CA PRO A 69 10.37 -8.47 -4.87
C PRO A 69 9.24 -8.64 -3.86
N LEU A 70 8.03 -8.85 -4.36
CA LEU A 70 6.85 -9.13 -3.56
C LEU A 70 6.29 -10.49 -3.97
N ARG A 71 6.14 -11.41 -3.01
CA ARG A 71 5.51 -12.70 -3.29
C ARG A 71 4.00 -12.53 -3.46
N LEU A 72 3.50 -13.00 -4.59
CA LEU A 72 2.08 -13.28 -4.81
C LEU A 72 1.85 -14.79 -4.65
N THR A 73 0.59 -15.21 -4.68
CA THR A 73 0.20 -16.62 -4.54
C THR A 73 0.88 -17.55 -5.54
N THR A 74 1.18 -17.05 -6.75
CA THR A 74 1.71 -17.88 -7.86
C THR A 74 3.06 -17.44 -8.39
N ARG A 75 3.57 -16.26 -8.01
CA ARG A 75 4.82 -15.71 -8.54
C ARG A 75 5.37 -14.56 -7.71
N TYR A 76 6.60 -14.17 -7.98
CA TYR A 76 7.12 -12.89 -7.55
C TYR A 76 6.81 -11.77 -8.56
N VAL A 77 6.61 -10.57 -8.05
CA VAL A 77 6.54 -9.35 -8.86
C VAL A 77 7.46 -8.29 -8.28
N GLN A 78 8.16 -7.55 -9.13
CA GLN A 78 8.92 -6.38 -8.71
C GLN A 78 7.97 -5.20 -8.49
N LYS A 79 8.15 -4.52 -7.36
CA LYS A 79 7.36 -3.35 -6.97
C LYS A 79 8.26 -2.31 -6.34
N LEU A 80 7.88 -1.05 -6.51
CA LEU A 80 8.44 0.03 -5.71
C LEU A 80 8.16 -0.26 -4.22
N ALA A 81 9.19 -0.19 -3.38
CA ALA A 81 9.15 -0.47 -1.96
C ALA A 81 8.52 0.69 -1.18
N GLN A 82 7.25 0.97 -1.47
CA GLN A 82 6.49 2.00 -0.77
C GLN A 82 6.15 1.55 0.64
N VAL A 83 6.25 2.48 1.61
CA VAL A 83 5.98 2.22 3.03
C VAL A 83 4.58 1.66 3.28
N GLN A 84 3.61 1.89 2.39
CA GLN A 84 2.27 1.27 2.47
C GLN A 84 2.31 -0.26 2.55
N LEU A 85 3.37 -0.90 2.03
CA LEU A 85 3.56 -2.34 2.15
C LEU A 85 3.86 -2.74 3.60
N LEU A 86 4.57 -1.90 4.35
CA LEU A 86 5.01 -2.14 5.73
C LEU A 86 3.90 -1.90 6.77
N LEU A 87 2.89 -1.09 6.43
CA LEU A 87 1.76 -0.78 7.32
C LEU A 87 0.70 -1.89 7.31
N ASN A 88 1.13 -3.14 7.43
CA ASN A 88 0.27 -4.32 7.46
C ASN A 88 0.76 -5.28 8.55
N THR A 89 -0.09 -6.24 8.92
CA THR A 89 0.21 -7.21 9.97
C THR A 89 1.42 -8.08 9.63
N ASP A 90 2.08 -8.62 10.65
CA ASP A 90 3.23 -9.52 10.48
C ASP A 90 2.90 -10.73 9.58
N ASP A 91 1.70 -11.30 9.72
CA ASP A 91 1.21 -12.38 8.84
C ASP A 91 1.17 -11.96 7.36
N TYR A 92 0.73 -10.74 7.08
CA TYR A 92 0.75 -10.22 5.71
C TYR A 92 2.18 -10.08 5.22
N LEU A 93 3.07 -9.46 6.01
CA LEU A 93 4.45 -9.22 5.63
C LEU A 93 5.19 -10.54 5.36
N ALA A 94 5.00 -11.54 6.23
CA ALA A 94 5.51 -12.89 6.07
C ALA A 94 4.98 -13.54 4.78
N ALA A 95 3.67 -13.46 4.50
CA ALA A 95 3.09 -14.00 3.26
C ALA A 95 3.60 -13.30 1.98
N ARG A 96 4.23 -12.13 2.11
CA ARG A 96 4.83 -11.37 1.01
C ARG A 96 6.35 -11.51 0.91
N ASP A 97 6.97 -12.32 1.76
CA ASP A 97 8.41 -12.44 1.93
C ASP A 97 9.09 -11.08 2.20
N LEU A 98 8.40 -10.25 3.00
CA LEU A 98 8.91 -9.03 3.61
C LEU A 98 9.30 -9.35 5.06
N ALA A 99 10.58 -9.70 5.27
CA ALA A 99 11.13 -9.91 6.59
C ALA A 99 11.37 -8.55 7.28
N ILE A 100 10.43 -8.13 8.11
CA ILE A 100 10.44 -6.84 8.80
C ILE A 100 10.30 -7.10 10.29
N ASP A 101 11.39 -6.94 11.02
CA ASP A 101 11.42 -7.01 12.49
C ASP A 101 11.42 -5.60 13.10
N ASP A 102 11.37 -5.52 14.43
CA ASP A 102 11.37 -4.22 15.11
C ASP A 102 12.70 -3.49 14.96
N VAL A 103 13.82 -4.21 14.78
CA VAL A 103 15.11 -3.59 14.47
C VAL A 103 15.02 -2.84 13.14
N PHE A 104 14.39 -3.43 12.12
CA PHE A 104 14.13 -2.76 10.85
C PHE A 104 13.19 -1.58 11.04
N ARG A 105 12.03 -1.76 11.71
CA ARG A 105 11.03 -0.69 11.89
C ARG A 105 11.63 0.53 12.57
N LEU A 106 12.33 0.33 13.68
CA LEU A 106 12.97 1.39 14.45
C LEU A 106 14.14 2.01 13.69
N GLY A 107 14.93 1.20 12.98
CA GLY A 107 16.01 1.68 12.12
C GLY A 107 15.49 2.58 11.00
N PHE A 108 14.36 2.22 10.39
CA PHE A 108 13.73 2.99 9.32
C PHE A 108 13.14 4.30 9.85
N LEU A 109 12.51 4.29 11.03
CA LEU A 109 12.04 5.50 11.69
C LEU A 109 13.19 6.44 12.03
N LEU A 110 14.30 5.90 12.54
CA LEU A 110 15.51 6.68 12.83
C LEU A 110 16.08 7.35 11.58
N ASP A 111 16.21 6.58 10.49
CA ASP A 111 16.73 7.09 9.22
C ASP A 111 15.82 8.17 8.63
N THR A 112 14.50 7.96 8.70
CA THR A 112 13.49 8.93 8.25
C THR A 112 13.50 10.20 9.11
N ALA A 113 13.62 10.08 10.44
CA ALA A 113 13.70 11.23 11.35
C ALA A 113 14.92 12.10 11.04
N ARG A 114 16.09 11.47 10.80
CA ARG A 114 17.31 12.18 10.41
C ARG A 114 17.13 12.93 9.09
N ALA A 115 16.62 12.27 8.05
CA ALA A 115 16.39 12.90 6.76
C ALA A 115 15.44 14.11 6.86
N MET A 116 14.34 13.98 7.60
CA MET A 116 13.40 15.08 7.79
C MET A 116 13.97 16.21 8.66
N ALA A 117 14.77 15.89 9.69
CA ALA A 117 15.46 16.90 10.49
C ALA A 117 16.46 17.71 9.62
N ASP A 118 17.17 17.04 8.70
CA ASP A 118 18.04 17.70 7.74
C ASP A 118 17.24 18.57 6.76
N PHE A 119 16.09 18.10 6.26
CA PHE A 119 15.22 18.93 5.42
C PHE A 119 14.74 20.19 6.16
N HIS A 120 14.28 20.04 7.40
CA HIS A 120 13.81 21.17 8.22
C HIS A 120 14.93 22.19 8.47
N ARG A 121 16.18 21.73 8.69
CA ARG A 121 17.37 22.59 8.77
C ARG A 121 17.63 23.36 7.48
N LEU A 122 17.33 22.76 6.33
CA LEU A 122 17.46 23.37 5.01
C LEU A 122 16.28 24.26 4.61
N GLY A 123 15.33 24.52 5.52
CA GLY A 123 14.12 25.31 5.21
C GLY A 123 13.07 24.54 4.38
N LEU A 124 13.23 23.22 4.25
CA LEU A 124 12.31 22.35 3.53
C LEU A 124 11.36 21.64 4.48
N ALA A 125 10.05 21.76 4.25
CA ALA A 125 9.05 20.89 4.84
C ALA A 125 8.48 19.93 3.79
N VAL A 126 8.29 18.67 4.19
CA VAL A 126 7.82 17.58 3.33
C VAL A 126 6.37 17.82 2.88
N GLY A 127 5.52 18.25 3.80
CA GLY A 127 4.11 18.55 3.52
C GLY A 127 3.26 17.30 3.40
N ASP A 128 3.38 16.55 2.31
CA ASP A 128 2.57 15.35 2.05
C ASP A 128 3.32 14.05 2.40
N LEU A 129 3.79 13.96 3.64
CA LEU A 129 4.35 12.71 4.18
C LEU A 129 3.23 11.67 4.28
N SER A 130 3.36 10.61 3.48
CA SER A 130 2.38 9.53 3.39
C SER A 130 3.07 8.21 2.98
N PRO A 131 2.39 7.07 3.11
CA PRO A 131 3.02 5.77 2.90
C PRO A 131 3.19 5.46 1.40
N ASN A 132 2.61 6.27 0.52
CA ASN A 132 2.80 6.19 -0.93
C ASN A 132 3.94 7.08 -1.41
N ASN A 133 4.24 8.16 -0.68
CA ASN A 133 5.28 9.13 -1.03
C ASN A 133 6.63 8.86 -0.33
N LEU A 134 6.71 7.78 0.44
CA LEU A 134 7.92 7.35 1.13
C LEU A 134 8.26 5.92 0.75
N LEU A 135 9.51 5.69 0.36
CA LEU A 135 10.05 4.38 0.05
C LEU A 135 11.02 3.91 1.13
N PHE A 136 11.16 2.59 1.27
CA PHE A 136 12.15 1.95 2.12
C PHE A 136 13.12 1.11 1.28
N SER A 137 14.39 1.05 1.67
CA SER A 137 15.33 0.04 1.15
C SER A 137 15.27 -1.23 2.01
N ARG A 138 15.65 -2.37 1.42
CA ARG A 138 15.78 -3.66 2.12
C ARG A 138 17.22 -3.98 2.55
N GLU A 139 18.05 -2.94 2.63
CA GLU A 139 19.42 -3.10 3.11
C GLU A 139 19.44 -3.39 4.62
N VAL A 140 20.58 -3.84 5.13
CA VAL A 140 20.76 -4.14 6.57
C VAL A 140 20.47 -2.90 7.42
N VAL A 141 20.83 -1.73 6.90
CA VAL A 141 20.40 -0.43 7.43
C VAL A 141 19.35 0.10 6.47
N PRO A 142 18.08 0.24 6.90
CA PRO A 142 17.03 0.74 6.03
C PRO A 142 17.27 2.21 5.70
N HIS A 143 17.02 2.56 4.45
CA HIS A 143 17.05 3.93 3.95
C HIS A 143 15.67 4.38 3.52
N CYS A 144 15.32 5.63 3.81
CA CYS A 144 14.13 6.30 3.31
C CYS A 144 14.40 7.04 2.00
N PHE A 145 13.40 7.10 1.13
CA PHE A 145 13.44 7.92 -0.09
C PHE A 145 12.10 8.58 -0.38
N PHE A 146 12.09 9.90 -0.50
CA PHE A 146 10.89 10.71 -0.67
C PHE A 146 10.54 10.91 -2.13
N LEU A 147 9.26 10.80 -2.44
CA LEU A 147 8.66 11.08 -3.75
C LEU A 147 7.88 12.40 -3.71
N ASP A 148 7.39 12.82 -4.88
CA ASP A 148 6.53 14.01 -5.03
C ASP A 148 7.11 15.28 -4.39
N CYS A 149 8.42 15.47 -4.56
CA CYS A 149 9.17 16.59 -3.97
C CYS A 149 8.79 17.97 -4.52
N ASP A 150 8.02 18.04 -5.61
CA ASP A 150 7.43 19.28 -6.12
C ASP A 150 6.27 19.81 -5.25
N ALA A 151 5.74 18.98 -4.35
CA ALA A 151 4.76 19.41 -3.34
C ALA A 151 5.41 19.89 -2.04
N MET A 152 6.73 19.73 -1.88
CA MET A 152 7.46 20.21 -0.70
C MET A 152 7.45 21.74 -0.63
N ARG A 153 7.55 22.26 0.60
CA ARG A 153 7.54 23.69 0.89
C ARG A 153 8.95 24.16 1.21
N LEU A 154 9.43 25.17 0.49
CA LEU A 154 10.75 25.78 0.68
C LEU A 154 10.61 27.19 1.23
N ASP A 155 11.12 27.44 2.42
CA ASP A 155 11.06 28.73 3.12
C ASP A 155 9.63 29.31 3.17
N GLY A 156 8.65 28.45 3.43
CA GLY A 156 7.24 28.85 3.45
C GLY A 156 6.58 29.04 2.08
N ALA A 157 7.28 28.85 0.96
CA ALA A 157 6.70 28.91 -0.39
C ALA A 157 6.44 27.50 -0.95
N SER A 158 5.33 27.32 -1.69
CA SER A 158 4.97 26.04 -2.33
C SER A 158 4.70 26.23 -3.82
N ALA A 159 5.20 25.31 -4.65
CA ALA A 159 4.87 25.30 -6.08
C ALA A 159 3.43 24.84 -6.35
N LEU A 160 2.85 24.08 -5.42
CA LEU A 160 1.50 23.54 -5.50
C LEU A 160 0.72 23.89 -4.23
N PRO A 161 -0.63 23.98 -4.30
CA PRO A 161 -1.46 24.06 -3.10
C PRO A 161 -1.18 22.87 -2.19
N GLN A 162 -0.94 23.15 -0.90
CA GLN A 162 -0.72 22.10 0.09
C GLN A 162 -1.98 21.25 0.25
N ILE A 163 -1.82 19.95 0.09
CA ILE A 163 -2.87 18.95 0.23
C ILE A 163 -2.35 17.82 1.13
N GLU A 164 -3.28 17.15 1.79
CA GLU A 164 -2.94 16.01 2.63
C GLU A 164 -3.48 14.73 2.01
N THR A 165 -2.66 13.68 2.07
CA THR A 165 -3.12 12.32 1.84
C THR A 165 -4.24 11.97 2.82
N THR A 166 -5.32 11.39 2.32
CA THR A 166 -6.45 10.99 3.15
C THR A 166 -5.98 10.05 4.28
N ASP A 167 -6.50 10.26 5.48
CA ASP A 167 -6.14 9.55 6.72
C ASP A 167 -4.78 9.91 7.33
N TRP A 168 -4.08 10.88 6.75
CA TRP A 168 -2.82 11.45 7.25
C TRP A 168 -2.98 12.93 7.62
N GLU A 169 -4.22 13.40 7.76
CA GLU A 169 -4.54 14.79 8.04
C GLU A 169 -4.14 15.18 9.47
N VAL A 170 -3.56 16.37 9.61
CA VAL A 170 -3.30 16.99 10.91
C VAL A 170 -4.62 17.28 11.65
N PRO A 171 -4.64 17.20 12.99
CA PRO A 171 -5.87 17.24 13.77
C PRO A 171 -6.43 18.66 13.94
N GLY A 172 -5.66 19.70 13.64
CA GLY A 172 -6.03 21.12 13.81
C GLY A 172 -7.20 21.62 12.93
N GLY A 173 -7.81 20.76 12.11
CA GLY A 173 -8.87 21.14 11.19
C GLY A 173 -8.35 22.00 10.03
N GLN A 174 -9.24 22.78 9.39
CA GLN A 174 -8.89 23.65 8.25
C GLN A 174 -8.01 24.87 8.61
N GLY A 175 -7.65 25.06 9.90
CA GLY A 175 -6.93 26.23 10.38
C GLY A 175 -5.43 26.02 10.63
N GLU A 176 -4.96 24.77 10.71
CA GLU A 176 -3.52 24.50 10.84
C GLU A 176 -2.84 24.69 9.48
N GLU A 177 -1.73 25.43 9.49
CA GLU A 177 -0.92 25.63 8.30
C GLU A 177 -0.16 24.35 7.92
N LEU A 178 -0.39 23.89 6.69
CA LEU A 178 0.23 22.67 6.14
C LEU A 178 1.63 22.94 5.56
N GLY A 179 2.42 21.88 5.43
CA GLY A 179 3.79 21.99 4.93
C GLY A 179 4.68 22.76 5.90
N THR A 180 4.46 22.59 7.20
CA THR A 180 5.27 23.16 8.28
C THR A 180 6.02 22.06 9.02
N PRO A 181 7.14 22.36 9.70
CA PRO A 181 7.83 21.38 10.54
C PRO A 181 6.92 20.70 11.58
N ALA A 182 5.94 21.43 12.13
CA ALA A 182 4.98 20.88 13.09
C ALA A 182 3.94 19.95 12.44
N SER A 183 3.48 20.26 11.22
CA SER A 183 2.59 19.35 10.46
C SER A 183 3.33 18.08 10.02
N ASP A 184 4.60 18.20 9.65
CA ASP A 184 5.48 17.07 9.32
C ASP A 184 5.75 16.19 10.54
N ALA A 185 6.01 16.79 11.70
CA ALA A 185 6.21 16.08 12.96
C ALA A 185 4.99 15.23 13.34
N TYR A 186 3.77 15.76 13.15
CA TYR A 186 2.55 14.98 13.35
C TYR A 186 2.47 13.79 12.39
N LYS A 187 2.75 13.98 11.09
CA LYS A 187 2.72 12.90 10.10
C LYS A 187 3.80 11.86 10.35
N PHE A 188 4.99 12.27 10.79
CA PHE A 188 6.03 11.36 11.23
C PHE A 188 5.60 10.55 12.45
N THR A 189 4.89 11.17 13.39
CA THR A 189 4.33 10.48 14.56
C THR A 189 3.28 9.44 14.14
N LEU A 190 2.40 9.78 13.18
CA LEU A 190 1.46 8.81 12.60
C LEU A 190 2.19 7.66 11.90
N LEU A 191 3.28 7.93 11.17
CA LEU A 191 4.12 6.90 10.57
C LEU A 191 4.70 5.97 11.64
N CYS A 192 5.22 6.51 12.73
CA CYS A 192 5.76 5.75 13.86
C CYS A 192 4.71 4.78 14.43
N VAL A 193 3.55 5.29 14.81
CA VAL A 193 2.44 4.51 15.38
C VAL A 193 1.99 3.41 14.42
N ARG A 194 1.77 3.74 13.15
CA ARG A 194 1.25 2.80 12.14
C ARG A 194 2.25 1.72 11.77
N LEU A 195 3.53 2.06 11.70
CA LEU A 195 4.58 1.11 11.39
C LEU A 195 4.80 0.11 12.53
N LEU A 196 4.79 0.57 13.77
CA LEU A 196 4.92 -0.27 14.97
C LEU A 196 3.70 -1.15 15.22
N ALA A 197 2.51 -0.68 14.84
CA ALA A 197 1.27 -1.44 14.90
C ALA A 197 1.07 -2.43 13.74
N GLY A 198 1.71 -2.19 12.59
CA GLY A 198 1.38 -2.91 11.35
C GLY A 198 -0.04 -2.62 10.85
N ASP A 199 -0.50 -1.37 10.98
CA ASP A 199 -1.88 -0.95 10.66
C ASP A 199 -1.88 0.33 9.83
N GLN A 200 -2.71 0.38 8.78
CA GLN A 200 -2.71 1.51 7.84
C GLN A 200 -3.41 2.77 8.36
N SER A 201 -4.19 2.66 9.43
CA SER A 201 -5.17 3.67 9.83
C SER A 201 -5.13 4.04 11.31
N THR A 202 -4.58 3.17 12.16
CA THR A 202 -4.55 3.40 13.61
C THR A 202 -3.88 4.72 13.98
N ARG A 203 -4.37 5.30 15.07
CA ARG A 203 -3.82 6.46 15.77
C ARG A 203 -3.60 6.15 17.25
N ASP A 204 -3.65 4.87 17.62
CA ASP A 204 -3.47 4.42 18.98
C ASP A 204 -2.00 4.52 19.38
N ALA A 205 -1.70 5.46 20.26
CA ALA A 205 -0.36 5.71 20.77
C ALA A 205 0.23 4.48 21.48
N ALA A 206 -0.60 3.56 22.01
CA ALA A 206 -0.12 2.38 22.71
C ALA A 206 0.76 1.47 21.85
N ALA A 207 0.66 1.56 20.52
CA ALA A 207 1.54 0.84 19.60
C ALA A 207 3.03 1.18 19.80
N ALA A 208 3.36 2.36 20.33
CA ALA A 208 4.73 2.80 20.53
C ALA A 208 5.37 2.25 21.82
N GLN A 209 4.61 1.63 22.72
CA GLN A 209 5.13 1.05 23.96
C GLN A 209 6.22 0.00 23.71
N ARG A 210 6.11 -0.75 22.60
CA ARG A 210 7.11 -1.74 22.18
C ARG A 210 8.48 -1.12 21.83
N ALA A 211 8.52 0.18 21.55
CA ALA A 211 9.74 0.92 21.24
C ALA A 211 10.40 1.55 22.50
N GLY A 212 9.79 1.39 23.67
CA GLY A 212 10.28 1.93 24.94
C GLY A 212 9.65 3.27 25.34
N ALA A 213 9.81 3.64 26.62
CA ALA A 213 9.15 4.78 27.24
C ALA A 213 9.49 6.12 26.56
N ASP A 214 10.76 6.34 26.19
CA ASP A 214 11.19 7.58 25.54
C ASP A 214 10.49 7.80 24.18
N VAL A 215 10.30 6.73 23.39
CA VAL A 215 9.60 6.81 22.11
C VAL A 215 8.10 6.97 22.32
N GLN A 216 7.53 6.32 23.35
CA GLN A 216 6.13 6.49 23.73
C GLN A 216 5.82 7.96 24.09
N GLU A 217 6.65 8.60 24.91
CA GLU A 217 6.48 9.99 25.31
C GLU A 217 6.47 10.94 24.10
N LEU A 218 7.39 10.73 23.14
CA LEU A 218 7.43 11.50 21.90
C LEU A 218 6.18 11.28 21.03
N VAL A 219 5.65 10.05 20.99
CA VAL A 219 4.40 9.75 20.28
C VAL A 219 3.22 10.46 20.94
N ASP A 220 3.11 10.43 22.26
CA ASP A 220 2.03 11.09 22.99
C ASP A 220 2.02 12.61 22.71
N ARG A 221 3.19 13.25 22.74
CA ARG A 221 3.34 14.68 22.39
C ARG A 221 3.14 14.94 20.90
N GLY A 222 3.59 14.04 20.03
CA GLY A 222 3.52 14.19 18.57
C GLY A 222 2.11 14.09 18.01
N LEU A 223 1.20 13.39 18.69
CA LEU A 223 -0.22 13.33 18.35
C LEU A 223 -1.06 14.49 18.93
N ASP A 224 -0.44 15.44 19.63
CA ASP A 224 -1.12 16.58 20.20
C ASP A 224 -1.77 17.46 19.11
N ARG A 225 -2.93 18.03 19.45
CA ARG A 225 -3.67 18.94 18.56
C ARG A 225 -2.93 20.26 18.35
N ALA A 226 -2.25 20.77 19.37
CA ALA A 226 -1.48 22.00 19.31
C ALA A 226 -0.15 21.77 18.57
N PRO A 227 0.10 22.44 17.43
CA PRO A 227 1.34 22.26 16.66
C PRO A 227 2.61 22.56 17.48
N THR A 228 2.52 23.51 18.42
CA THR A 228 3.64 23.92 19.29
C THR A 228 4.05 22.88 20.33
N SER A 229 3.20 21.89 20.62
CA SER A 229 3.50 20.83 21.58
C SER A 229 4.27 19.66 20.97
N ARG A 230 4.30 19.57 19.64
CA ARG A 230 4.83 18.41 18.91
C ARG A 230 6.37 18.46 18.86
N PRO A 231 7.06 17.35 19.16
CA PRO A 231 8.52 17.30 19.14
C PRO A 231 9.06 17.44 17.71
N GLY A 232 10.05 18.31 17.54
CA GLY A 232 10.78 18.42 16.27
C GLY A 232 11.56 17.14 15.95
N LEU A 233 11.83 16.89 14.67
CA LEU A 233 12.38 15.60 14.21
C LEU A 233 13.78 15.29 14.78
N ALA A 234 14.56 16.31 15.11
CA ALA A 234 15.86 16.12 15.78
C ALA A 234 15.73 15.49 17.18
N GLU A 235 14.63 15.77 17.89
CA GLU A 235 14.37 15.27 19.25
C GLU A 235 14.11 13.76 19.27
N TRP A 236 13.67 13.18 18.14
CA TRP A 236 13.43 11.74 17.96
C TRP A 236 14.70 10.91 17.81
N ILE A 237 15.81 11.52 17.37
CA ILE A 237 17.01 10.79 16.94
C ILE A 237 17.60 9.97 18.10
N GLY A 238 17.82 10.59 19.26
CA GLY A 238 18.40 9.92 20.43
C GLY A 238 17.54 8.77 20.97
N PRO A 239 16.25 8.99 21.27
CA PRO A 239 15.32 7.93 21.68
C PRO A 239 15.24 6.77 20.67
N LEU A 240 15.14 7.05 19.37
CA LEU A 240 15.10 5.99 18.36
C LEU A 240 16.41 5.22 18.25
N GLN A 241 17.57 5.86 18.42
CA GLN A 241 18.86 5.16 18.49
C GLN A 241 18.90 4.16 19.64
N ARG A 242 18.50 4.58 20.86
CA ARG A 242 18.42 3.70 22.03
C ARG A 242 17.42 2.56 21.81
N ALA A 243 16.29 2.84 21.19
CA ALA A 243 15.28 1.82 20.86
C ALA A 243 15.83 0.77 19.88
N VAL A 244 16.57 1.18 18.84
CA VAL A 244 17.24 0.25 17.90
C VAL A 244 18.27 -0.61 18.62
N GLU A 245 19.09 -0.02 19.49
CA GLU A 245 20.10 -0.75 20.27
C GLU A 245 19.44 -1.76 21.22
N ALA A 246 18.39 -1.35 21.93
CA ALA A 246 17.63 -2.22 22.82
C ALA A 246 16.98 -3.38 22.04
N ALA A 247 16.37 -3.12 20.89
CA ALA A 247 15.77 -4.16 20.04
C ALA A 247 16.81 -5.17 19.51
N ARG A 248 18.05 -4.72 19.23
CA ARG A 248 19.15 -5.61 18.82
C ARG A 248 19.68 -6.48 19.97
N ALA A 249 19.63 -5.97 21.20
CA ALA A 249 20.09 -6.69 22.38
C ALA A 249 19.09 -7.75 22.87
N GLN A 250 17.83 -7.67 22.46
CA GLN A 250 16.83 -8.67 22.81
C GLN A 250 17.13 -10.01 22.11
N PRO A 251 17.10 -11.14 22.84
CA PRO A 251 17.25 -12.45 22.23
C PRO A 251 16.16 -12.65 21.19
N ARG A 252 16.55 -12.87 19.92
CA ARG A 252 15.61 -13.31 18.88
C ARG A 252 15.13 -14.70 19.28
N ILE A 253 13.96 -14.80 19.89
CA ILE A 253 13.26 -16.07 20.01
C ILE A 253 12.84 -16.44 18.60
N SER A 254 13.67 -17.23 17.92
CA SER A 254 13.27 -17.85 16.66
C SER A 254 12.00 -18.65 16.91
N PRO A 255 10.90 -18.41 16.17
CA PRO A 255 9.85 -19.40 16.09
C PRO A 255 10.52 -20.70 15.65
N ALA A 256 10.27 -21.79 16.39
CA ALA A 256 10.84 -23.10 16.07
C ALA A 256 10.67 -23.34 14.56
N THR A 257 11.79 -23.51 13.88
CA THR A 257 11.81 -23.88 12.47
C THR A 257 10.99 -25.16 12.34
N VAL A 258 9.77 -25.06 11.81
CA VAL A 258 9.06 -26.24 11.35
C VAL A 258 9.98 -26.85 10.29
N PRO A 259 10.43 -28.11 10.45
CA PRO A 259 11.27 -28.76 9.45
C PRO A 259 10.60 -28.63 8.09
N PRO A 260 11.36 -28.39 7.00
CA PRO A 260 10.79 -28.47 5.67
C PRO A 260 10.09 -29.83 5.54
N GLY A 261 8.79 -29.79 5.25
CA GLY A 261 8.03 -31.00 4.92
C GLY A 261 8.70 -31.69 3.73
N PRO A 262 8.69 -33.02 3.67
CA PRO A 262 9.36 -33.76 2.60
C PRO A 262 8.88 -33.28 1.24
N ASP A 263 9.83 -33.01 0.34
CA ASP A 263 9.53 -32.67 -1.05
C ASP A 263 8.64 -33.76 -1.68
N PRO A 264 7.66 -33.38 -2.53
CA PRO A 264 6.92 -34.35 -3.33
C PRO A 264 7.92 -35.10 -4.22
N ALA A 265 8.01 -36.41 -4.03
CA ALA A 265 8.83 -37.29 -4.84
C ALA A 265 8.48 -37.11 -6.32
N VAL A 266 9.47 -36.66 -7.10
CA VAL A 266 9.42 -36.70 -8.57
C VAL A 266 9.55 -38.18 -8.97
N PRO A 267 8.61 -38.76 -9.76
CA PRO A 267 8.77 -40.12 -10.23
C PRO A 267 9.95 -40.23 -11.20
N ASP A 268 10.82 -41.20 -10.93
CA ASP A 268 12.03 -41.54 -11.68
C ASP A 268 11.78 -41.64 -13.19
N ALA A 269 12.58 -40.91 -13.97
CA ALA A 269 12.76 -41.16 -15.39
C ALA A 269 13.98 -42.07 -15.60
N ALA A 270 13.75 -43.21 -16.25
CA ALA A 270 14.73 -44.25 -16.54
C ALA A 270 15.93 -43.75 -17.39
N PRO A 271 17.10 -44.41 -17.31
CA PRO A 271 18.33 -43.95 -17.95
C PRO A 271 18.41 -44.37 -19.42
N THR A 272 18.73 -43.42 -20.31
CA THR A 272 19.10 -43.71 -21.71
C THR A 272 20.55 -43.30 -21.97
N ALA A 273 21.25 -44.18 -22.70
CA ALA A 273 22.70 -44.27 -22.84
C ALA A 273 23.42 -43.07 -23.50
N ALA A 274 24.71 -42.99 -23.17
CA ALA A 274 25.69 -41.99 -23.60
C ALA A 274 26.01 -41.99 -25.10
N GLY A 275 26.18 -40.80 -25.68
CA GLY A 275 26.81 -40.56 -26.98
C GLY A 275 28.07 -39.68 -26.86
N PRO A 276 29.05 -39.79 -27.77
CA PRO A 276 30.40 -39.22 -27.61
C PRO A 276 30.48 -37.72 -27.97
N PRO A 277 31.54 -37.00 -27.51
CA PRO A 277 31.62 -35.53 -27.61
C PRO A 277 32.14 -35.06 -28.99
N PRO A 278 31.66 -33.93 -29.53
CA PRO A 278 32.24 -33.35 -30.74
C PRO A 278 33.44 -32.44 -30.44
N SER A 279 34.47 -32.63 -31.27
CA SER A 279 35.76 -31.95 -31.29
C SER A 279 35.70 -30.48 -31.69
N ARG A 280 36.63 -29.72 -31.11
CA ARG A 280 36.98 -28.32 -31.37
C ARG A 280 37.52 -28.17 -32.81
N ALA A 281 36.95 -27.23 -33.58
CA ALA A 281 37.50 -26.82 -34.88
C ALA A 281 37.76 -25.31 -34.94
N THR A 282 38.92 -24.99 -35.50
CA THR A 282 39.64 -23.72 -35.62
C THR A 282 39.06 -22.75 -36.65
N ARG A 283 39.27 -21.45 -36.38
CA ARG A 283 38.90 -20.29 -37.21
C ARG A 283 40.03 -19.89 -38.17
N PRO A 284 39.73 -19.46 -39.42
CA PRO A 284 40.63 -18.61 -40.23
C PRO A 284 40.05 -17.20 -40.55
N PRO A 285 40.85 -16.28 -41.13
CA PRO A 285 40.67 -14.81 -41.05
C PRO A 285 40.00 -14.10 -42.26
N GLY A 286 39.66 -12.80 -42.09
CA GLY A 286 38.89 -11.87 -42.97
C GLY A 286 39.48 -11.56 -44.37
N ARG A 287 38.89 -10.76 -45.28
CA ARG A 287 38.32 -9.37 -45.36
C ARG A 287 37.67 -9.24 -46.80
N PRO A 288 37.25 -8.08 -47.40
CA PRO A 288 36.78 -6.76 -46.95
C PRO A 288 35.41 -6.30 -47.52
N ALA A 289 34.93 -5.14 -47.06
CA ALA A 289 33.69 -4.44 -47.45
C ALA A 289 33.76 -3.71 -48.81
N PRO A 290 32.59 -3.33 -49.40
CA PRO A 290 32.51 -2.22 -50.34
C PRO A 290 31.66 -1.04 -49.82
N THR A 291 32.02 0.15 -50.32
CA THR A 291 31.57 1.50 -49.97
C THR A 291 30.61 2.15 -50.99
N ARG A 292 29.67 2.97 -50.47
CA ARG A 292 28.98 4.19 -51.03
C ARG A 292 27.96 4.03 -52.19
N PRO A 293 27.02 5.00 -52.48
CA PRO A 293 26.97 6.45 -52.13
C PRO A 293 25.60 6.99 -51.58
N PRO A 294 25.44 8.32 -51.32
CA PRO A 294 24.28 8.90 -50.61
C PRO A 294 23.24 9.57 -51.54
N THR A 295 21.96 9.61 -51.12
CA THR A 295 20.93 10.46 -51.76
C THR A 295 19.92 11.01 -50.76
N ALA A 296 19.48 12.24 -51.03
CA ALA A 296 18.82 13.19 -50.14
C ALA A 296 17.27 13.12 -50.08
N THR A 297 16.75 13.65 -48.96
CA THR A 297 15.48 14.37 -48.69
C THR A 297 14.18 14.05 -49.46
N ARG A 298 13.13 13.64 -48.71
CA ARG A 298 11.86 14.40 -48.52
C ARG A 298 10.98 13.79 -47.41
N PRO A 299 10.05 14.57 -46.81
CA PRO A 299 9.44 14.25 -45.51
C PRO A 299 8.21 13.36 -45.66
N VAL A 300 8.10 12.35 -44.79
CA VAL A 300 6.86 11.58 -44.60
C VAL A 300 6.15 12.12 -43.38
N THR A 301 5.07 12.86 -43.62
CA THR A 301 4.04 13.15 -42.63
C THR A 301 3.40 11.83 -42.21
N ARG A 302 3.65 11.40 -40.97
CA ARG A 302 2.88 10.31 -40.35
C ARG A 302 2.20 10.83 -39.10
N SER A 303 0.90 11.04 -39.21
CA SER A 303 0.01 11.22 -38.07
C SER A 303 0.00 9.92 -37.27
N LEU A 304 0.64 9.93 -36.11
CA LEU A 304 0.49 8.89 -35.11
C LEU A 304 -0.59 9.35 -34.12
N ARG A 305 -1.78 8.76 -34.25
CA ARG A 305 -2.79 8.72 -33.20
C ARG A 305 -2.16 8.04 -31.98
N GLY A 306 -1.71 8.86 -31.03
CA GLY A 306 -1.13 8.40 -29.77
C GLY A 306 -2.21 7.84 -28.85
N ALA A 307 -2.23 6.51 -28.69
CA ALA A 307 -2.90 5.87 -27.57
C ALA A 307 -2.05 6.10 -26.31
N GLY A 308 -2.47 7.08 -25.51
CA GLY A 308 -1.79 7.49 -24.29
C GLY A 308 -1.78 6.39 -23.24
N THR A 309 -0.57 5.99 -22.84
CA THR A 309 -0.29 5.14 -21.68
C THR A 309 0.02 6.05 -20.48
N ALA A 310 -1.02 6.66 -19.89
CA ALA A 310 -0.87 7.50 -18.69
C ALA A 310 -2.00 7.20 -17.70
N GLY A 311 -1.73 6.38 -16.69
CA GLY A 311 -2.74 6.01 -15.69
C GLY A 311 -2.22 5.17 -14.53
N LYS A 312 -0.94 5.29 -14.14
CA LYS A 312 -0.33 4.39 -13.15
C LYS A 312 -0.23 4.92 -11.71
N VAL A 313 -0.42 6.22 -11.46
CA VAL A 313 -0.24 6.78 -10.10
C VAL A 313 -1.56 6.90 -9.34
N ALA A 314 -2.66 7.31 -9.99
CA ALA A 314 -3.99 7.36 -9.35
C ALA A 314 -4.69 5.99 -9.19
N LEU A 315 -4.14 4.94 -9.81
CA LEU A 315 -4.66 3.57 -9.79
C LEU A 315 -4.28 2.81 -8.49
N ALA A 316 -3.18 3.18 -7.83
CA ALA A 316 -2.63 2.41 -6.71
C ALA A 316 -3.41 2.59 -5.40
N VAL A 317 -3.84 3.81 -5.07
CA VAL A 317 -4.66 4.12 -3.87
C VAL A 317 -6.00 3.37 -3.94
N LEU A 318 -6.50 3.14 -5.15
CA LEU A 318 -7.82 2.62 -5.43
C LEU A 318 -7.89 1.10 -5.52
N LEU A 319 -6.92 0.47 -6.19
CA LEU A 319 -6.85 -0.99 -6.30
C LEU A 319 -6.47 -1.66 -4.97
N LEU A 320 -5.86 -0.91 -4.03
CA LEU A 320 -5.56 -1.40 -2.68
C LEU A 320 -6.72 -1.18 -1.69
N LEU A 321 -7.53 -0.12 -1.84
CA LEU A 321 -8.81 0.04 -1.12
C LEU A 321 -9.91 -0.90 -1.64
N CYS A 322 -9.88 -1.30 -2.92
CA CYS A 322 -10.86 -2.19 -3.55
C CYS A 322 -10.33 -3.60 -3.91
N GLY A 323 -9.18 -4.01 -3.37
CA GLY A 323 -8.60 -5.35 -3.45
C GLY A 323 -8.99 -6.23 -4.65
N VAL A 324 -8.29 -6.12 -5.79
CA VAL A 324 -8.29 -7.20 -6.79
C VAL A 324 -6.90 -7.40 -7.40
N THR A 325 -6.30 -8.55 -7.13
CA THR A 325 -5.48 -9.30 -8.10
C THR A 325 -6.38 -10.36 -8.73
N ARG A 326 -6.45 -10.42 -10.06
CA ARG A 326 -7.26 -11.39 -10.79
C ARG A 326 -6.87 -12.83 -10.40
N ILE A 327 -7.81 -13.57 -9.84
CA ILE A 327 -7.76 -15.03 -9.75
C ILE A 327 -8.91 -15.53 -10.63
N SER A 328 -8.56 -16.10 -11.78
CA SER A 328 -9.45 -17.02 -12.49
C SER A 328 -9.48 -18.32 -11.71
N SER A 329 -10.66 -18.79 -11.35
CA SER A 329 -10.88 -20.16 -10.89
C SER A 329 -11.97 -20.75 -11.77
N CYS A 330 -11.59 -21.73 -12.58
CA CYS A 330 -12.48 -22.79 -13.04
C CYS A 330 -12.83 -23.65 -11.82
N VAL A 331 -14.11 -24.01 -11.73
CA VAL A 331 -14.63 -25.04 -10.83
C VAL A 331 -15.10 -26.15 -11.74
N ASP A 332 -14.59 -27.36 -11.53
CA ASP A 332 -15.24 -28.59 -11.96
C ASP A 332 -15.62 -29.39 -10.70
N ASP A 333 -16.79 -30.02 -10.80
CA ASP A 333 -17.63 -30.60 -9.76
C ASP A 333 -17.26 -32.06 -9.39
N PRO A 334 -17.97 -32.74 -8.47
CA PRO A 334 -17.38 -33.67 -7.50
C PRO A 334 -17.50 -35.14 -7.91
N HIS A 335 -16.62 -35.99 -7.35
CA HIS A 335 -16.82 -37.44 -7.32
C HIS A 335 -16.77 -37.99 -5.89
N SER A 336 -17.91 -38.56 -5.51
CA SER A 336 -18.15 -39.40 -4.33
C SER A 336 -17.47 -40.76 -4.46
N GLY A 337 -17.04 -41.32 -3.33
CA GLY A 337 -16.59 -42.72 -3.19
C GLY A 337 -16.33 -43.11 -1.73
N PRO A 338 -16.47 -44.39 -1.34
CA PRO A 338 -17.23 -44.79 -0.15
C PRO A 338 -16.41 -45.08 1.12
N ALA A 339 -17.17 -45.23 2.22
CA ALA A 339 -16.75 -45.56 3.57
C ALA A 339 -15.97 -46.89 3.72
N ALA A 340 -15.06 -46.94 4.69
CA ALA A 340 -14.65 -48.18 5.36
C ALA A 340 -14.13 -47.92 6.79
N ASP A 341 -14.84 -48.57 7.72
CA ASP A 341 -14.49 -49.18 9.00
C ASP A 341 -13.84 -48.44 10.18
N GLU A 342 -14.59 -48.56 11.28
CA GLU A 342 -14.29 -48.26 12.67
C GLU A 342 -13.14 -49.10 13.23
N ARG A 343 -12.33 -48.50 14.11
CA ARG A 343 -11.74 -49.24 15.23
C ARG A 343 -11.76 -48.38 16.51
N SER A 344 -12.42 -48.94 17.51
CA SER A 344 -12.71 -48.40 18.84
C SER A 344 -11.47 -48.27 19.74
N THR A 345 -11.32 -47.10 20.39
CA THR A 345 -10.59 -46.95 21.66
C THR A 345 -11.16 -45.75 22.44
N ARG A 346 -11.43 -45.92 23.73
CA ARG A 346 -12.03 -44.94 24.67
C ARG A 346 -10.93 -44.32 25.59
N PRO A 347 -11.24 -43.33 26.44
CA PRO A 347 -11.09 -41.89 26.24
C PRO A 347 -9.86 -41.28 26.96
N GLY A 348 -9.25 -40.25 26.38
CA GLY A 348 -8.24 -39.42 27.04
C GLY A 348 -8.14 -38.07 26.33
N ASP A 349 -8.20 -36.98 27.10
CA ASP A 349 -8.28 -35.57 26.69
C ASP A 349 -7.48 -35.22 25.42
N GLY A 350 -8.18 -35.10 24.29
CA GLY A 350 -7.72 -34.47 23.06
C GLY A 350 -8.21 -33.01 22.96
N PRO A 351 -7.66 -32.20 22.04
CA PRO A 351 -8.03 -30.79 21.90
C PRO A 351 -9.54 -30.68 21.70
N ARG A 352 -10.21 -29.85 22.52
CA ARG A 352 -11.66 -29.63 22.50
C ARG A 352 -12.16 -29.48 21.07
N GLN A 353 -12.72 -30.55 20.51
CA GLN A 353 -13.36 -30.51 19.21
C GLN A 353 -14.52 -29.53 19.31
N SER A 354 -14.56 -28.54 18.42
CA SER A 354 -15.69 -27.61 18.30
C SER A 354 -16.99 -28.40 18.23
N SER A 355 -18.00 -28.00 19.02
CA SER A 355 -19.31 -28.65 19.01
C SER A 355 -19.89 -28.67 17.58
N THR A 356 -20.71 -29.67 17.25
CA THR A 356 -21.37 -29.75 15.94
C THR A 356 -22.17 -28.47 15.65
N ALA A 357 -22.83 -27.91 16.67
CA ALA A 357 -23.54 -26.63 16.56
C ALA A 357 -22.63 -25.44 16.18
N ALA A 358 -21.41 -25.37 16.72
CA ALA A 358 -20.44 -24.33 16.33
C ALA A 358 -19.98 -24.50 14.87
N ARG A 359 -19.80 -25.75 14.41
CA ARG A 359 -19.47 -26.05 13.00
C ARG A 359 -20.62 -25.69 12.06
N ASP A 360 -21.87 -25.92 12.47
CA ASP A 360 -23.04 -25.58 11.66
C ASP A 360 -23.24 -24.06 11.55
N GLN A 361 -23.13 -23.31 12.65
CA GLN A 361 -23.18 -21.84 12.62
C GLN A 361 -22.07 -21.24 11.76
N ALA A 362 -20.87 -21.82 11.84
CA ALA A 362 -19.74 -21.39 11.01
C ALA A 362 -19.91 -21.74 9.53
N ALA A 363 -20.53 -22.87 9.18
CA ALA A 363 -20.83 -23.22 7.80
C ALA A 363 -21.79 -22.19 7.16
N VAL A 364 -22.85 -21.81 7.88
CA VAL A 364 -23.79 -20.75 7.45
C VAL A 364 -23.07 -19.42 7.24
N LEU A 365 -22.17 -19.05 8.16
CA LEU A 365 -21.39 -17.83 8.04
C LEU A 365 -20.43 -17.87 6.84
N ALA A 366 -19.74 -19.00 6.63
CA ALA A 366 -18.81 -19.19 5.53
C ALA A 366 -19.50 -19.11 4.16
N GLU A 367 -20.71 -19.66 4.04
CA GLU A 367 -21.52 -19.58 2.82
C GLU A 367 -21.88 -18.13 2.47
N ILE A 368 -22.30 -17.36 3.47
CA ILE A 368 -22.66 -15.95 3.30
C ILE A 368 -21.45 -15.11 2.87
N LEU A 369 -20.28 -15.39 3.45
CA LEU A 369 -19.02 -14.75 3.08
C LEU A 369 -18.56 -15.14 1.67
N ALA A 370 -18.73 -16.40 1.27
CA ALA A 370 -18.43 -16.85 -0.08
C ALA A 370 -19.28 -16.11 -1.13
N ARG A 371 -20.56 -15.87 -0.82
CA ARG A 371 -21.44 -15.07 -1.69
C ARG A 371 -21.01 -13.60 -1.74
N SER A 372 -20.66 -13.01 -0.61
CA SER A 372 -20.16 -11.62 -0.52
C SER A 372 -18.88 -11.40 -1.36
N LYS A 373 -17.99 -12.40 -1.41
CA LYS A 373 -16.77 -12.36 -2.22
C LYS A 373 -17.03 -12.24 -3.73
N GLN A 374 -18.15 -12.76 -4.24
CA GLN A 374 -18.49 -12.72 -5.66
C GLN A 374 -18.86 -11.30 -6.13
N ASP A 375 -19.50 -10.51 -5.27
CA ASP A 375 -19.98 -9.15 -5.58
C ASP A 375 -18.87 -8.10 -5.65
N ARG A 376 -17.68 -8.39 -5.09
CA ARG A 376 -16.54 -7.45 -5.04
C ARG A 376 -15.91 -7.10 -6.38
N ARG A 377 -16.13 -7.93 -7.41
CA ARG A 377 -15.40 -7.84 -8.69
C ARG A 377 -15.70 -6.56 -9.48
N THR A 378 -16.74 -5.81 -9.10
CA THR A 378 -17.23 -4.62 -9.82
C THR A 378 -16.65 -3.30 -9.32
N ILE A 379 -16.13 -3.26 -8.08
CA ILE A 379 -15.84 -1.99 -7.39
C ILE A 379 -14.53 -1.37 -7.88
N ALA A 380 -13.45 -2.14 -7.90
CA ALA A 380 -12.14 -1.65 -8.35
C ALA A 380 -12.19 -1.01 -9.77
N PRO A 381 -12.83 -1.64 -10.78
CA PRO A 381 -13.05 -1.01 -12.08
C PRO A 381 -13.87 0.29 -11.99
N ALA A 382 -14.90 0.33 -11.14
CA ALA A 382 -15.75 1.51 -10.98
C ALA A 382 -14.95 2.72 -10.48
N VAL A 383 -14.11 2.54 -9.46
CA VAL A 383 -13.32 3.66 -8.98
C VAL A 383 -12.29 4.13 -10.03
N GLU A 384 -11.70 3.21 -10.79
CA GLU A 384 -10.79 3.54 -11.90
C GLU A 384 -11.50 4.35 -12.99
N LYS A 385 -12.74 3.98 -13.34
CA LYS A 385 -13.57 4.71 -14.32
C LYS A 385 -13.80 6.17 -13.92
N VAL A 386 -14.06 6.45 -12.63
CA VAL A 386 -14.22 7.85 -12.14
C VAL A 386 -12.88 8.57 -12.12
N THR A 387 -11.84 7.93 -11.59
CA THR A 387 -10.52 8.54 -11.38
C THR A 387 -9.82 8.90 -12.68
N ARG A 388 -10.00 8.08 -13.72
CA ARG A 388 -9.49 8.34 -15.07
C ARG A 388 -10.48 9.09 -15.97
N CYS A 389 -11.64 9.47 -15.44
CA CYS A 389 -12.64 10.24 -16.18
C CYS A 389 -13.12 9.54 -17.44
N LEU A 390 -13.24 8.21 -17.37
CA LEU A 390 -13.65 7.37 -18.49
C LEU A 390 -15.17 7.26 -18.52
N ASP A 391 -15.78 6.85 -17.41
CA ASP A 391 -17.22 6.63 -17.31
C ASP A 391 -17.71 6.80 -15.85
N PRO A 392 -17.82 8.06 -15.35
CA PRO A 392 -18.33 8.32 -14.01
C PRO A 392 -19.79 7.90 -13.81
N THR A 393 -20.61 7.89 -14.87
CA THR A 393 -22.02 7.49 -14.81
C THR A 393 -22.16 5.98 -14.59
N GLY A 394 -21.46 5.17 -15.38
CA GLY A 394 -21.43 3.72 -15.21
C GLY A 394 -20.80 3.33 -13.87
N ALA A 395 -19.74 4.01 -13.44
CA ALA A 395 -19.18 3.81 -12.12
C ALA A 395 -20.18 4.07 -10.98
N ALA A 396 -21.01 5.11 -11.11
CA ALA A 396 -22.06 5.39 -10.11
C ALA A 396 -23.08 4.25 -10.03
N ALA A 397 -23.41 3.60 -11.16
CA ALA A 397 -24.28 2.43 -11.18
C ALA A 397 -23.60 1.21 -10.52
N ASP A 398 -22.34 0.95 -10.87
CA ASP A 398 -21.54 -0.13 -10.28
C ASP A 398 -21.48 -0.01 -8.74
N PHE A 399 -21.25 1.21 -8.21
CA PHE A 399 -21.24 1.45 -6.76
C PHE A 399 -22.62 1.23 -6.12
N ARG A 400 -23.71 1.70 -6.74
CA ARG A 400 -25.07 1.46 -6.20
C ARG A 400 -25.39 -0.03 -6.14
N GLN A 401 -25.04 -0.78 -7.17
CA GLN A 401 -25.21 -2.23 -7.19
C GLN A 401 -24.39 -2.90 -6.08
N ALA A 402 -23.12 -2.50 -5.93
CA ALA A 402 -22.26 -3.04 -4.89
C ALA A 402 -22.77 -2.72 -3.46
N GLY A 403 -23.31 -1.52 -3.24
CA GLY A 403 -23.93 -1.14 -1.98
C GLY A 403 -25.23 -1.89 -1.69
N ALA A 404 -26.05 -2.17 -2.71
CA ALA A 404 -27.26 -2.98 -2.59
C ALA A 404 -26.95 -4.43 -2.17
N GLY A 405 -25.98 -5.09 -2.84
CA GLY A 405 -25.56 -6.44 -2.47
C GLY A 405 -25.05 -6.53 -1.04
N ARG A 406 -24.30 -5.53 -0.56
CA ARG A 406 -23.84 -5.49 0.84
C ARG A 406 -24.95 -5.32 1.85
N ARG A 407 -26.01 -4.56 1.54
CA ARG A 407 -27.19 -4.44 2.40
C ARG A 407 -27.97 -5.75 2.49
N GLU A 408 -28.03 -6.51 1.41
CA GLU A 408 -28.63 -7.85 1.39
C GLU A 408 -27.82 -8.84 2.24
N VAL A 409 -26.49 -8.84 2.12
CA VAL A 409 -25.63 -9.65 2.98
C VAL A 409 -25.75 -9.21 4.45
N LEU A 410 -25.80 -7.90 4.70
CA LEU A 410 -25.96 -7.35 6.06
C LEU A 410 -27.27 -7.80 6.70
N SER A 411 -28.40 -7.80 5.98
CA SER A 411 -29.68 -8.27 6.53
C SER A 411 -29.63 -9.75 6.90
N ARG A 412 -28.99 -10.58 6.08
CA ARG A 412 -28.78 -12.00 6.37
C ARG A 412 -27.88 -12.18 7.60
N VAL A 413 -26.72 -11.53 7.65
CA VAL A 413 -25.78 -11.65 8.77
C VAL A 413 -26.40 -11.21 10.09
N THR A 414 -27.22 -10.16 10.08
CA THR A 414 -27.87 -9.66 11.30
C THR A 414 -28.82 -10.71 11.91
N ALA A 415 -29.34 -11.65 11.10
CA ALA A 415 -30.24 -12.71 11.54
C ALA A 415 -29.53 -14.02 11.94
N ILE A 416 -28.20 -14.13 11.81
CA ILE A 416 -27.45 -15.34 12.15
C ILE A 416 -27.14 -15.39 13.64
N GLU A 417 -27.37 -16.55 14.24
CA GLU A 417 -26.88 -16.87 15.58
C GLU A 417 -25.41 -17.31 15.52
N THR A 418 -24.61 -16.79 16.46
CA THR A 418 -23.16 -17.07 16.56
C THR A 418 -22.74 -17.44 17.98
N ASP A 419 -23.69 -17.67 18.88
CA ASP A 419 -23.51 -17.95 20.30
C ASP A 419 -22.71 -19.23 20.58
N GLN A 420 -22.65 -20.15 19.61
CA GLN A 420 -21.85 -21.37 19.72
C GLN A 420 -20.41 -21.17 19.22
N LEU A 421 -20.09 -20.02 18.61
CA LEU A 421 -18.74 -19.68 18.17
C LEU A 421 -17.90 -19.08 19.29
N PRO A 422 -16.60 -19.38 19.38
CA PRO A 422 -15.69 -18.67 20.28
C PRO A 422 -15.71 -17.16 20.01
N ARG A 423 -16.02 -16.36 21.04
CA ARG A 423 -16.21 -14.90 20.94
C ARG A 423 -17.25 -14.51 19.88
N GLY A 424 -18.28 -15.35 19.70
CA GLY A 424 -19.30 -15.21 18.65
C GLY A 424 -19.96 -13.84 18.58
N ALA A 425 -20.35 -13.26 19.71
CA ALA A 425 -20.94 -11.92 19.76
C ALA A 425 -20.02 -10.82 19.19
N GLU A 426 -18.71 -10.89 19.49
CA GLU A 426 -17.73 -9.92 18.99
C GLU A 426 -17.42 -10.16 17.51
N LEU A 427 -17.37 -11.43 17.10
CA LEU A 427 -17.21 -11.83 15.71
C LEU A 427 -18.37 -11.32 14.86
N HIS A 428 -19.62 -11.52 15.32
CA HIS A 428 -20.83 -11.02 14.69
C HIS A 428 -20.84 -9.49 14.59
N ALA A 429 -20.55 -8.79 15.70
CA ALA A 429 -20.50 -7.33 15.73
C ALA A 429 -19.47 -6.75 14.73
N ASN A 430 -18.29 -7.36 14.62
CA ASN A 430 -17.28 -6.93 13.64
C ASN A 430 -17.73 -7.18 12.19
N LEU A 431 -18.41 -8.29 11.89
CA LEU A 431 -18.92 -8.55 10.55
C LEU A 431 -20.05 -7.58 10.15
N VAL A 432 -21.01 -7.37 11.06
CA VAL A 432 -22.09 -6.37 10.87
C VAL A 432 -21.49 -4.99 10.64
N SER A 433 -20.50 -4.59 11.44
CA SER A 433 -19.79 -3.33 11.29
C SER A 433 -19.08 -3.22 9.93
N ALA A 434 -18.36 -4.27 9.53
CA ALA A 434 -17.67 -4.35 8.24
C ALA A 434 -18.60 -4.16 7.04
N LEU A 435 -19.75 -4.83 7.04
CA LEU A 435 -20.73 -4.77 5.96
C LEU A 435 -21.45 -3.43 5.93
N ARG A 436 -21.85 -2.89 7.09
CA ARG A 436 -22.48 -1.58 7.22
C ARG A 436 -21.58 -0.46 6.69
N HIS A 437 -20.33 -0.41 7.15
CA HIS A 437 -19.37 0.58 6.68
C HIS A 437 -19.02 0.39 5.20
N SER A 438 -18.95 -0.86 4.72
CA SER A 438 -18.71 -1.11 3.31
C SER A 438 -19.85 -0.57 2.44
N ALA A 439 -21.12 -0.82 2.81
CA ALA A 439 -22.28 -0.31 2.09
C ALA A 439 -22.35 1.23 2.11
N ALA A 440 -22.05 1.85 3.25
CA ALA A 440 -21.98 3.30 3.38
C ALA A 440 -20.87 3.90 2.49
N ALA A 441 -19.75 3.20 2.34
CA ALA A 441 -18.68 3.59 1.43
C ALA A 441 -19.13 3.58 -0.03
N ASP A 442 -19.83 2.54 -0.48
CA ASP A 442 -20.31 2.49 -1.87
C ASP A 442 -21.38 3.53 -2.15
N ASP A 443 -22.30 3.77 -1.21
CA ASP A 443 -23.30 4.83 -1.38
C ASP A 443 -22.63 6.20 -1.54
N ALA A 444 -21.58 6.46 -0.76
CA ALA A 444 -20.79 7.67 -0.88
C ALA A 444 -20.02 7.73 -2.20
N TYR A 445 -19.42 6.63 -2.64
CA TYR A 445 -18.76 6.57 -3.94
C TYR A 445 -19.72 6.70 -5.12
N ALA A 446 -20.94 6.19 -5.01
CA ALA A 446 -21.98 6.40 -6.00
C ALA A 446 -22.35 7.89 -6.12
N ARG A 447 -22.52 8.59 -4.99
CA ARG A 447 -22.77 10.04 -4.97
C ARG A 447 -21.59 10.82 -5.52
N TRP A 448 -20.37 10.46 -5.15
CA TRP A 448 -19.14 11.04 -5.69
C TRP A 448 -19.06 10.88 -7.21
N ALA A 449 -19.25 9.67 -7.72
CA ALA A 449 -19.23 9.38 -9.15
C ALA A 449 -20.31 10.18 -9.91
N SER A 450 -21.52 10.29 -9.34
CA SER A 450 -22.59 11.14 -9.89
C SER A 450 -22.26 12.64 -9.84
N ALA A 451 -21.59 13.11 -8.80
CA ALA A 451 -21.12 14.49 -8.72
C ALA A 451 -20.04 14.78 -9.79
N VAL A 452 -19.10 13.87 -9.98
CA VAL A 452 -18.08 13.96 -11.05
C VAL A 452 -18.73 13.92 -12.43
N ALA A 453 -19.75 13.07 -12.64
CA ALA A 453 -20.50 13.02 -13.88
C ALA A 453 -21.20 14.36 -14.21
N ARG A 454 -21.78 15.02 -13.20
CA ARG A 454 -22.49 16.30 -13.37
C ARG A 454 -21.56 17.50 -13.56
N HIS A 455 -20.47 17.56 -12.80
CA HIS A 455 -19.61 18.75 -12.73
C HIS A 455 -18.31 18.62 -13.53
N GLY A 456 -18.05 17.43 -14.08
CA GLY A 456 -16.84 17.11 -14.81
C GLY A 456 -15.62 16.90 -13.90
N CYS A 457 -14.59 16.29 -14.47
CA CYS A 457 -13.39 15.90 -13.74
C CYS A 457 -12.43 17.03 -13.37
N GLY A 458 -12.60 18.22 -13.96
CA GLY A 458 -11.86 19.40 -13.54
C GLY A 458 -12.40 20.04 -12.26
N SER A 459 -13.56 19.60 -11.79
CA SER A 459 -14.26 20.20 -10.65
C SER A 459 -13.73 19.75 -9.29
N SER A 460 -14.07 20.51 -8.26
CA SER A 460 -13.83 20.13 -6.86
C SER A 460 -14.55 18.84 -6.45
N ALA A 461 -15.54 18.36 -7.22
CA ALA A 461 -16.25 17.12 -6.95
C ALA A 461 -15.31 15.90 -6.92
N MET A 462 -14.22 15.90 -7.70
CA MET A 462 -13.21 14.84 -7.69
C MET A 462 -12.61 14.60 -6.29
N ARG A 463 -12.52 15.66 -5.48
CA ARG A 463 -12.05 15.63 -4.08
C ARG A 463 -13.12 16.17 -3.13
N GLY A 464 -14.39 15.93 -3.45
CA GLY A 464 -15.55 16.45 -2.72
C GLY A 464 -15.81 15.74 -1.40
N THR A 465 -16.86 16.19 -0.70
CA THR A 465 -17.35 15.60 0.57
C THR A 465 -17.71 14.12 0.43
N ASP A 466 -18.34 13.72 -0.68
CA ASP A 466 -18.70 12.33 -0.93
C ASP A 466 -17.47 11.42 -1.10
N ARG A 467 -16.42 11.89 -1.79
CA ARG A 467 -15.14 11.16 -1.92
C ARG A 467 -14.53 10.88 -0.55
N ARG A 468 -14.43 11.93 0.29
CA ARG A 468 -13.90 11.83 1.67
C ARG A 468 -14.74 10.93 2.56
N THR A 469 -16.06 10.98 2.38
CA THR A 469 -17.00 10.11 3.10
C THR A 469 -16.78 8.66 2.72
N GLY A 470 -16.73 8.33 1.43
CA GLY A 470 -16.48 6.97 0.99
C GLY A 470 -15.14 6.42 1.46
N ASP A 471 -14.10 7.27 1.46
CA ASP A 471 -12.78 6.93 2.01
C ASP A 471 -12.84 6.57 3.50
N ARG A 472 -13.49 7.40 4.31
CA ARG A 472 -13.62 7.19 5.76
C ARG A 472 -14.38 5.90 6.06
N GLU A 473 -15.51 5.68 5.40
CA GLU A 473 -16.31 4.47 5.57
C GLU A 473 -15.56 3.21 5.09
N SER A 474 -14.81 3.31 3.99
CA SER A 474 -13.98 2.21 3.48
C SER A 474 -12.88 1.80 4.47
N ARG A 475 -12.29 2.77 5.19
CA ARG A 475 -11.33 2.49 6.27
C ARG A 475 -11.98 1.84 7.48
N ALA A 476 -13.10 2.38 7.96
CA ALA A 476 -13.85 1.79 9.07
C ALA A 476 -14.27 0.33 8.75
N ALA A 477 -14.68 0.08 7.51
CA ALA A 477 -14.95 -1.26 7.02
C ALA A 477 -13.71 -2.17 7.05
N THR A 478 -12.55 -1.67 6.61
CA THR A 478 -11.29 -2.43 6.58
C THR A 478 -10.86 -2.83 7.99
N ALA A 479 -10.89 -1.90 8.94
CA ALA A 479 -10.57 -2.19 10.35
C ALA A 479 -11.52 -3.25 10.95
N ALA A 480 -12.82 -3.15 10.67
CA ALA A 480 -13.79 -4.16 11.11
C ALA A 480 -13.56 -5.54 10.46
N LYS A 481 -13.20 -5.60 9.18
CA LYS A 481 -12.85 -6.86 8.49
C LYS A 481 -11.60 -7.51 9.07
N GLN A 482 -10.57 -6.71 9.38
CA GLN A 482 -9.36 -7.20 10.02
C GLN A 482 -9.65 -7.80 11.40
N ARG A 483 -10.42 -7.09 12.23
CA ARG A 483 -10.87 -7.61 13.53
C ARG A 483 -11.69 -8.89 13.40
N PHE A 484 -12.62 -8.94 12.45
CA PHE A 484 -13.38 -10.16 12.15
C PHE A 484 -12.45 -11.33 11.78
N VAL A 485 -11.51 -11.13 10.86
CA VAL A 485 -10.60 -12.18 10.39
C VAL A 485 -9.69 -12.68 11.50
N ALA A 486 -9.24 -11.79 12.39
CA ALA A 486 -8.44 -12.15 13.56
C ALA A 486 -9.20 -13.09 14.52
N LEU A 487 -10.53 -12.96 14.61
CA LEU A 487 -11.38 -13.83 15.42
C LEU A 487 -11.76 -15.13 14.68
N TRP A 488 -12.06 -15.04 13.38
CA TRP A 488 -12.52 -16.15 12.55
C TRP A 488 -11.41 -17.17 12.26
N ASN A 489 -10.24 -16.71 11.81
CA ASN A 489 -9.20 -17.59 11.26
C ASN A 489 -8.66 -18.64 12.25
N PRO A 490 -8.46 -18.35 13.55
CA PRO A 490 -8.07 -19.37 14.53
C PRO A 490 -9.07 -20.53 14.60
N PHE A 491 -10.36 -20.22 14.67
CA PHE A 491 -11.43 -21.22 14.69
C PHE A 491 -11.51 -21.98 13.36
N ALA A 492 -11.49 -21.27 12.23
CA ALA A 492 -11.60 -21.87 10.90
C ALA A 492 -10.54 -22.95 10.64
N ARG A 493 -9.29 -22.71 11.08
CA ARG A 493 -8.20 -23.70 10.98
C ARG A 493 -8.47 -24.95 11.81
N GLN A 494 -9.07 -24.82 12.99
CA GLN A 494 -9.35 -25.94 13.89
C GLN A 494 -10.56 -26.77 13.43
N SER A 495 -11.51 -26.13 12.76
CA SER A 495 -12.78 -26.75 12.35
C SER A 495 -12.84 -27.15 10.86
N GLY A 496 -11.78 -26.91 10.10
CA GLY A 496 -11.72 -27.21 8.66
C GLY A 496 -12.49 -26.24 7.76
N HIS A 497 -12.83 -25.04 8.24
CA HIS A 497 -13.45 -24.00 7.42
C HIS A 497 -12.40 -23.17 6.65
N PRO A 498 -12.81 -22.49 5.56
CA PRO A 498 -11.90 -21.62 4.81
C PRO A 498 -11.31 -20.50 5.68
N VAL A 499 -9.98 -20.39 5.65
CA VAL A 499 -9.25 -19.24 6.18
C VAL A 499 -9.48 -18.05 5.25
N LEU A 500 -9.83 -16.91 5.83
CA LEU A 500 -10.20 -15.71 5.09
C LEU A 500 -9.09 -14.66 5.15
N SER A 501 -8.94 -13.91 4.06
CA SER A 501 -8.33 -12.59 4.08
C SER A 501 -9.40 -11.55 4.43
N TYR A 502 -9.01 -10.43 5.04
CA TYR A 502 -9.93 -9.28 5.20
C TYR A 502 -10.42 -8.75 3.83
N ARG A 503 -9.74 -9.15 2.75
CA ARG A 503 -10.12 -8.87 1.35
C ARG A 503 -11.14 -9.87 0.79
N ASP A 504 -11.59 -10.85 1.55
CA ASP A 504 -12.67 -11.76 1.17
C ASP A 504 -14.04 -11.33 1.71
N ILE A 505 -14.09 -10.56 2.81
CA ILE A 505 -15.30 -9.96 3.45
C ILE A 505 -15.39 -8.50 3.08
#